data_AF-A0A376CXU1-F1
#
_entry.id   AF-A0A376CXU1-F1
#
_cell.length_a   1.000
_cell.length_b   1.000
_cell.length_c   1.000
_cell.angle_alpha   90.00
_cell.angle_beta   90.00
_cell.angle_gamma   90.00
#
_symmetry.space_group_name_H-M   'P 1'
#
loop_
_entity.id
_entity.type
_entity.pdbx_description
1 polymer ?
#
loop_
_entity_poly.entity_id
_entity_poly.type
_entity_poly.pdbx_seq_one_letter_code
_entity_poly.pdbx_strand_id
1 'polypeptide(L)' 'MTCPLPLKRPKWPDVANEYRHFRACGMSECGALARLGVVYGVDSETVRKYVFRQMRREMNRAQNN' A
#
# COMPACT_ATOMS: atom_id res chain seq x y z
N MET A 1 -20.11 17.50 -10.59
CA MET A 1 -18.75 17.46 -11.16
C MET A 1 -18.21 16.06 -10.98
N THR A 2 -18.17 15.26 -12.05
CA THR A 2 -17.59 13.91 -12.01
C THR A 2 -16.13 14.02 -12.43
N CYS A 3 -15.20 13.55 -11.60
CA CYS A 3 -13.78 13.49 -11.95
C CYS A 3 -13.50 12.12 -12.56
N PRO A 4 -13.32 12.00 -13.89
CA PRO A 4 -12.83 10.77 -14.48
C PRO A 4 -11.30 10.78 -14.36
N LEU A 5 -10.76 10.37 -13.21
CA LEU A 5 -9.35 10.01 -13.16
C LEU A 5 -9.21 8.66 -13.89
N PRO A 6 -8.36 8.55 -14.93
CA PRO A 6 -8.06 7.26 -15.51
C PRO A 6 -7.42 6.42 -14.41
N LEU A 7 -8.09 5.34 -14.02
CA LEU A 7 -7.55 4.25 -13.18
C LEU A 7 -6.41 3.58 -13.95
N LYS A 8 -5.33 4.32 -14.17
CA LYS A 8 -4.04 3.82 -14.62
C LYS A 8 -3.60 2.94 -13.47
N ARG A 9 -3.93 1.63 -13.59
CA ARG A 9 -3.66 0.60 -12.58
C ARG A 9 -2.34 0.96 -11.92
N PRO A 10 -2.34 1.39 -10.64
CA PRO A 10 -1.10 1.78 -10.02
C PRO A 10 -0.15 0.62 -10.20
N LYS A 11 1.08 0.88 -10.65
CA LYS A 11 2.12 -0.09 -10.34
C LYS A 11 2.19 -0.03 -8.82
N TRP A 12 1.60 -1.02 -8.16
CA TRP A 12 1.57 -1.18 -6.71
C TRP A 12 2.83 -1.82 -6.08
N PRO A 13 3.99 -2.06 -6.76
CA PRO A 13 5.11 -2.70 -6.06
C PRO A 13 5.68 -1.80 -4.95
N ASP A 14 5.47 -0.49 -5.00
CA ASP A 14 5.97 0.45 -3.98
C ASP A 14 5.04 0.67 -2.79
N VAL A 15 3.78 0.22 -2.82
CA VAL A 15 2.83 0.49 -1.72
C VAL A 15 3.29 -0.13 -0.39
N ALA A 16 3.94 -1.30 -0.46
CA ALA A 16 4.50 -1.96 0.72
C ALA A 16 5.78 -1.26 1.21
N ASN A 17 6.56 -0.68 0.30
CA ASN A 17 7.78 0.05 0.62
C ASN A 17 7.46 1.42 1.25
N GLU A 18 6.52 2.16 0.68
CA GLU A 18 5.96 3.39 1.28
C GLU A 18 5.32 3.11 2.63
N TYR A 19 4.55 2.02 2.77
CA TYR A 19 4.01 1.63 4.07
C TYR A 19 5.11 1.38 5.11
N ARG A 20 6.19 0.67 4.74
CA ARG A 20 7.36 0.48 5.63
C ARG A 20 8.03 1.80 5.96
N HIS A 21 8.18 2.70 4.99
CA HIS A 21 8.77 4.01 5.21
C HIS A 21 7.95 4.83 6.20
N PHE A 22 6.62 4.86 6.06
CA PHE A 22 5.74 5.54 7.02
C PHE A 22 5.83 4.92 8.41
N ARG A 23 5.86 3.58 8.51
CA ARG A 23 6.07 2.89 9.78
C ARG A 23 7.42 3.22 10.40
N ALA A 24 8.49 3.32 9.60
CA ALA A 24 9.83 3.69 10.04
C ALA A 24 9.92 5.16 10.48
N CYS A 25 9.14 6.06 9.89
CA CYS A 25 8.98 7.44 10.33
C CYS A 25 8.11 7.60 11.60
N GLY A 26 7.71 6.49 12.25
CA GLY A 26 6.91 6.52 13.48
C GLY A 26 5.41 6.74 13.24
N MET A 27 4.93 6.63 11.99
CA MET A 27 3.53 6.81 11.67
C MET A 27 2.73 5.56 12.09
N SER A 28 1.61 5.77 12.78
CA SER A 28 0.69 4.69 13.15
C SER A 28 0.17 3.95 11.92
N GLU A 29 -0.15 2.66 12.07
CA GLU A 29 -0.67 1.81 10.98
C GLU A 29 -1.88 2.46 10.29
N CYS A 30 -2.87 2.92 11.07
CA CYS A 30 -4.05 3.59 10.52
C CYS A 30 -3.69 4.87 9.75
N GLY A 31 -2.69 5.63 10.22
CA GLY A 31 -2.24 6.86 9.56
C GLY A 31 -1.52 6.58 8.24
N ALA A 32 -0.65 5.56 8.21
CA ALA A 32 0.03 5.13 7.00
C ALA A 32 -0.96 4.60 5.95
N LEU A 33 -1.92 3.76 6.37
CA LEU A 33 -2.95 3.20 5.49
C LEU A 33 -3.91 4.27 4.95
N ALA A 34 -4.31 5.23 5.78
CA ALA A 34 -5.15 6.35 5.35
C ALA A 34 -4.43 7.21 4.31
N ARG A 35 -3.15 7.51 4.55
CA ARG A 35 -2.34 8.33 3.64
C ARG A 35 -2.11 7.63 2.30
N LEU A 36 -1.81 6.34 2.33
CA LEU A 36 -1.75 5.50 1.13
C LEU A 36 -3.11 5.42 0.43
N GLY A 37 -4.21 5.34 1.17
CA GLY A 37 -5.56 5.35 0.60
C GLY A 37 -5.83 6.62 -0.19
N VAL A 38 -5.41 7.77 0.33
CA VAL A 38 -5.51 9.07 -0.36
C VAL A 38 -4.59 9.13 -1.58
N VAL A 39 -3.33 8.72 -1.46
CA VAL A 39 -2.34 8.77 -2.56
C VAL A 39 -2.76 7.90 -3.74
N TYR A 40 -3.30 6.71 -3.45
CA TYR A 40 -3.67 5.72 -4.46
C TYR A 40 -5.17 5.76 -4.82
N GLY A 41 -5.96 6.64 -4.20
CA GLY A 41 -7.39 6.78 -4.46
C GLY A 41 -8.21 5.54 -4.13
N VAL A 42 -7.82 4.80 -3.10
CA VAL A 42 -8.45 3.53 -2.68
C VAL A 42 -8.79 3.54 -1.20
N ASP A 43 -9.79 2.74 -0.84
CA ASP A 43 -10.17 2.55 0.55
C ASP A 43 -9.02 1.95 1.39
N SER A 44 -8.93 2.38 2.65
CA SER A 44 -7.88 1.95 3.58
C SER A 44 -7.87 0.43 3.80
N GLU A 45 -9.03 -0.24 3.72
CA GLU A 45 -9.11 -1.69 3.80
C GLU A 45 -8.49 -2.37 2.57
N THR A 46 -8.69 -1.78 1.39
CA THR A 46 -8.11 -2.29 0.13
C THR A 46 -6.59 -2.16 0.15
N VAL A 47 -6.08 -1.00 0.59
CA VAL A 47 -4.64 -0.77 0.80
C VAL A 47 -4.08 -1.79 1.78
N ARG A 48 -4.74 -2.00 2.91
CA ARG A 48 -4.30 -2.97 3.93
C ARG A 48 -4.21 -4.38 3.34
N LYS A 49 -5.26 -4.86 2.68
CA LYS A 49 -5.26 -6.18 2.02
C LYS A 49 -4.11 -6.31 1.03
N TYR A 50 -3.80 -5.24 0.29
CA TYR A 50 -2.73 -5.23 -0.71
C TYR A 50 -1.33 -5.25 -0.09
N VAL A 51 -1.07 -4.35 0.88
CA VAL A 51 0.21 -4.25 1.61
C VAL A 51 0.54 -5.58 2.28
N PHE A 52 -0.40 -6.14 3.03
CA PHE A 52 -0.19 -7.42 3.72
C PHE A 52 0.01 -8.59 2.75
N ARG A 53 -0.71 -8.61 1.63
CA ARG A 53 -0.52 -9.61 0.57
C ARG A 53 0.87 -9.51 -0.06
N GLN A 54 1.38 -8.29 -0.30
CA GLN A 54 2.72 -8.08 -0.84
C GLN A 54 3.81 -8.51 0.15
N MET A 55 3.73 -8.05 1.41
CA MET A 55 4.68 -8.47 2.44
C MET A 55 4.75 -9.99 2.60
N ARG A 56 3.59 -10.67 2.56
CA ARG A 56 3.55 -12.15 2.63
C ARG A 56 4.19 -12.80 1.40
N ARG A 57 4.03 -12.23 0.20
CA ARG A 57 4.70 -12.73 -1.01
C ARG A 57 6.22 -12.55 -0.95
N GLU A 58 6.68 -11.41 -0.46
CA GLU A 58 8.11 -11.15 -0.26
C GLU A 58 8.71 -12.09 0.79
N MET A 59 8.01 -12.32 1.91
CA MET A 59 8.45 -13.26 2.94
C MET A 59 8.54 -14.69 2.40
N ASN A 60 7.54 -15.14 1.63
CA ASN A 60 7.58 -16.45 0.97
C ASN A 60 8.67 -16.53 -0.12
N ARG A 61 9.02 -15.42 -0.76
CA ARG A 61 10.11 -15.36 -1.76
C ARG A 61 11.48 -15.41 -1.11
N ALA A 62 11.64 -14.79 0.07
CA ALA A 62 12.86 -14.84 0.86
C ALA A 62 13.12 -16.23 1.48
N GLN A 63 12.08 -17.04 1.71
CA GLN A 63 12.25 -18.43 2.20
C GLN A 63 12.58 -19.45 1.11
N ASN A 64 12.44 -19.10 -0.16
CA ASN A 64 12.61 -20.01 -1.30
C ASN A 64 13.87 -19.69 -2.14
N ASN A 65 14.86 -19.05 -1.52
CA ASN A 65 16.13 -18.64 -2.13
C ASN A 65 17.24 -18.79 -1.10
#